data_AF-A0A382Y333-F1
#
_entry.id   AF-A0A382Y333-F1
#
_cell.length_a   1.000
_cell.length_b   1.000
_cell.length_c   1.000
_cell.angle_alpha   90.00
_cell.angle_beta   90.00
_cell.angle_gamma   90.00
#
_symmetry.space_group_name_H-M   'P 1'
#
loop_
_entity.id
_entity.type
_entity.pdbx_description
1 polymer ?
#
loop_
_entity_poly.entity_id
_entity_poly.type
_entity_poly.pdbx_seq_one_letter_code
_entity_poly.pdbx_strand_id
1 'polypeptide(L)' 'MTLNPFTINIPESVLLDLRQRLDNVRWPDELPETSWDYGSNLGYLKELIRYWATEFDWRAQERKLNTFQQFKSQV' A
#
# COMPACT_ATOMS: atom_id res chain seq x y z
N MET A 1 -3.15 2.84 -32.85
CA MET A 1 -3.31 2.57 -31.40
C MET A 1 -3.38 1.06 -31.20
N THR A 2 -2.43 0.49 -30.46
CA THR A 2 -2.38 -0.95 -30.14
C THR A 2 -2.80 -1.16 -28.69
N LEU A 3 -3.88 -1.90 -28.46
CA LEU A 3 -4.32 -2.31 -27.12
C LEU A 3 -3.65 -3.64 -26.75
N ASN A 4 -2.78 -3.62 -25.76
CA ASN A 4 -2.09 -4.80 -25.26
C ASN A 4 -2.72 -5.24 -23.93
N PRO A 5 -3.18 -6.49 -23.77
CA PRO A 5 -3.65 -7.00 -22.49
C PRO A 5 -2.62 -6.79 -21.39
N PHE A 6 -3.10 -6.50 -20.18
CA PHE A 6 -2.27 -6.25 -19.01
C PHE A 6 -2.77 -7.07 -17.82
N THR A 7 -1.82 -7.53 -17.01
CA THR A 7 -2.07 -8.22 -15.75
C THR A 7 -1.14 -7.63 -14.72
N ILE A 8 -1.68 -7.25 -13.56
CA ILE A 8 -0.89 -6.81 -12.42
C ILE A 8 -0.12 -8.01 -11.91
N ASN A 9 1.20 -7.91 -11.89
CA ASN A 9 2.07 -8.93 -11.34
C ASN A 9 3.19 -8.25 -10.56
N ILE A 10 3.01 -8.15 -9.25
CA ILE A 10 3.95 -7.53 -8.34
C ILE A 10 4.97 -8.57 -7.87
N PRO A 11 6.27 -8.36 -8.13
CA PRO A 11 7.31 -9.28 -7.68
C PRO A 11 7.30 -9.45 -6.16
N GLU A 12 7.57 -10.66 -5.69
CA GLU A 12 7.64 -10.95 -4.25
C GLU A 12 8.69 -10.08 -3.53
N SER A 13 9.78 -9.75 -4.22
CA SER A 13 10.83 -8.87 -3.68
C SER A 13 10.31 -7.46 -3.33
N VAL A 14 9.32 -6.95 -4.07
CA VAL A 14 8.69 -5.64 -3.77
C VAL A 14 7.85 -5.72 -2.50
N LEU A 15 7.13 -6.82 -2.29
CA LEU A 15 6.32 -7.02 -1.09
C LEU A 15 7.19 -7.26 0.14
N LEU A 16 8.31 -7.96 -0.02
CA LEU A 16 9.29 -8.16 1.04
C LEU A 16 9.95 -6.83 1.45
N ASP A 17 10.39 -6.03 0.48
CA ASP A 17 10.95 -4.69 0.73
C ASP A 17 9.92 -3.78 1.41
N LEU A 18 8.66 -3.79 0.95
CA LEU A 18 7.57 -3.06 1.59
C LEU A 18 7.42 -3.46 3.07
N ARG A 19 7.34 -4.77 3.36
CA ARG A 19 7.19 -5.26 4.74
C ARG A 19 8.36 -4.83 5.62
N GLN A 20 9.59 -4.96 5.12
CA GLN A 20 10.77 -4.53 5.83
C GLN A 20 10.74 -3.02 6.15
N ARG A 21 10.23 -2.17 5.25
CA ARG A 21 10.11 -0.73 5.51
C ARG A 21 9.03 -0.42 6.55
N LEU A 22 7.89 -1.10 6.49
CA LEU A 22 6.80 -0.94 7.46
C LEU A 22 7.23 -1.38 8.87
N ASP A 23 8.06 -2.42 8.98
CA ASP A 23 8.58 -2.90 10.27
C ASP A 23 9.65 -1.96 10.86
N ASN A 24 10.31 -1.16 10.02
CA ASN A 24 11.41 -0.27 10.42
C ASN A 24 11.01 1.22 10.42
N VAL A 25 9.71 1.52 10.62
CA VAL A 25 9.24 2.91 10.65
C VAL A 25 9.83 3.67 11.83
N ARG A 26 10.49 4.79 11.52
CA ARG A 26 10.87 5.80 12.53
C ARG A 26 9.74 6.80 12.69
N TRP A 27 9.05 6.72 13.83
CA TRP A 27 7.92 7.59 14.14
C TRP A 27 8.37 9.02 14.50
N PRO A 28 7.69 10.06 13.99
CA PRO A 28 7.87 11.41 14.48
C PRO A 28 7.16 11.61 15.83
N ASP A 29 7.48 12.71 16.50
CA ASP A 29 6.70 13.20 17.63
C ASP A 29 5.38 13.83 17.15
N GLU A 30 4.37 13.86 18.01
CA GLU A 30 3.06 14.49 17.76
C GLU A 30 2.72 15.45 18.91
N LEU A 31 2.12 16.60 18.57
CA LEU A 31 1.62 17.53 19.57
C LEU A 31 0.40 16.93 20.29
N PRO A 32 0.29 17.07 21.62
CA PRO A 32 -0.90 16.61 22.34
C PRO A 32 -2.16 17.30 21.83
N GLU A 33 -3.27 16.56 21.79
CA GLU A 33 -4.62 17.08 21.53
C GLU A 33 -4.83 17.76 20.15
N THR A 34 -3.94 17.54 19.17
CA THR A 34 -4.08 18.14 17.84
C THR A 34 -4.80 17.27 16.81
N SER A 35 -5.14 16.02 17.15
CA SER A 35 -5.91 15.09 16.30
C SER A 35 -5.45 15.10 14.83
N TRP A 36 -6.22 15.69 13.91
CA TRP A 36 -5.93 15.80 12.47
C TRP A 36 -5.61 17.23 11.99
N ASP A 37 -5.50 18.20 12.91
CA ASP A 37 -5.44 19.62 12.60
C ASP A 37 -4.18 20.01 11.81
N TYR A 38 -3.11 19.20 11.94
CA TYR A 38 -1.81 19.43 11.29
C TYR A 38 -1.38 18.28 10.37
N GLY A 39 -2.33 17.48 9.91
CA GLY A 39 -2.09 16.33 9.05
C GLY A 39 -2.52 15.03 9.70
N SER A 40 -1.97 13.92 9.21
CA SER A 40 -2.39 12.59 9.68
C SER A 40 -2.08 12.38 11.15
N ASN A 41 -3.09 11.97 11.91
CA ASN A 41 -2.94 11.59 13.31
C ASN A 41 -1.97 10.40 13.46
N LEU A 42 -1.01 10.52 14.37
CA LEU A 42 0.05 9.52 14.59
C LEU A 42 -0.51 8.20 15.13
N GLY A 43 -1.49 8.26 16.04
CA GLY A 43 -2.16 7.07 16.57
C GLY A 43 -2.81 6.26 15.45
N TYR A 44 -3.59 6.93 14.62
CA TYR A 44 -4.22 6.31 13.44
C TYR A 44 -3.19 5.73 12.47
N LEU A 45 -2.11 6.46 12.15
CA LEU A 45 -1.07 5.95 11.25
C LEU A 45 -0.38 4.69 11.79
N LYS A 46 -0.14 4.62 13.10
CA LYS A 46 0.40 3.40 13.74
C LYS A 46 -0.53 2.21 13.58
N GLU A 47 -1.84 2.41 13.78
CA GLU A 47 -2.83 1.35 13.57
C GLU A 47 -2.91 0.91 12.12
N LEU A 48 -2.89 1.86 11.18
CA LEU A 48 -2.93 1.57 9.75
C LEU A 48 -1.68 0.80 9.31
N ILE A 49 -0.48 1.23 9.73
CA ILE A 49 0.78 0.55 9.41
C ILE A 49 0.81 -0.85 10.02
N ARG A 50 0.33 -1.02 11.25
CA ARG A 50 0.19 -2.36 11.87
C ARG A 50 -0.68 -3.25 10.99
N TYR A 51 -1.90 -2.82 10.66
CA TYR A 51 -2.81 -3.59 9.81
C TYR A 51 -2.17 -3.94 8.46
N TRP A 52 -1.50 -2.97 7.82
CA TRP A 52 -0.85 -3.19 6.53
C TRP A 52 0.29 -4.22 6.63
N ALA A 53 1.12 -4.14 7.66
CA ALA A 53 2.27 -5.03 7.84
C ALA A 53 1.86 -6.46 8.22
N THR A 54 0.72 -6.66 8.89
CA THR A 54 0.38 -7.96 9.50
C THR A 54 -0.86 -8.64 8.94
N GLU A 55 -1.85 -7.89 8.47
CA GLU A 55 -3.19 -8.41 8.16
C GLU A 55 -3.59 -8.21 6.70
N PHE A 56 -3.04 -7.19 6.02
CA PHE A 56 -3.41 -6.90 4.65
C PHE A 56 -2.83 -7.92 3.65
N ASP A 57 -3.69 -8.72 3.04
CA ASP A 57 -3.31 -9.68 1.99
C ASP A 57 -3.19 -8.97 0.62
N TRP A 58 -1.97 -8.59 0.27
CA TRP A 58 -1.66 -8.01 -1.04
C TRP A 58 -2.04 -8.94 -2.20
N ARG A 59 -1.81 -10.26 -2.05
CA ARG A 59 -2.09 -11.23 -3.12
C ARG A 59 -3.59 -11.40 -3.34
N ALA A 60 -4.42 -11.27 -2.31
CA ALA A 60 -5.87 -11.20 -2.47
C ALA A 60 -6.30 -9.97 -3.28
N GLN A 61 -5.72 -8.80 -3.03
CA GLN A 61 -6.05 -7.59 -3.78
C GLN A 61 -5.57 -7.67 -5.22
N GLU A 62 -4.36 -8.17 -5.46
CA GLU A 62 -3.83 -8.40 -6.80
C GLU A 62 -4.74 -9.32 -7.62
N ARG A 63 -5.17 -10.46 -7.04
CA ARG A 63 -6.14 -11.36 -7.68
C ARG A 63 -7.46 -10.66 -7.97
N LYS A 64 -7.99 -9.90 -7.01
CA LYS A 64 -9.26 -9.18 -7.15
C LYS A 64 -9.20 -8.16 -8.29
N LEU A 65 -8.12 -7.37 -8.35
CA LEU A 65 -7.93 -6.37 -9.42
C LEU A 65 -7.77 -7.02 -10.79
N ASN A 66 -7.09 -8.17 -10.86
CA ASN A 66 -6.95 -8.94 -12.10
C ASN A 66 -8.23 -9.64 -12.57
N THR A 67 -9.36 -9.51 -11.87
CA THR A 67 -10.67 -9.95 -12.40
C THR A 67 -11.21 -9.01 -13.48
N PHE A 68 -10.72 -7.77 -13.53
CA PHE A 68 -11.07 -6.81 -14.58
C PHE A 68 -10.17 -7.00 -15.81
N GLN A 69 -10.74 -6.78 -17.00
CA GLN A 69 -9.95 -6.71 -18.24
C GLN A 69 -9.14 -5.41 -18.23
N GLN A 70 -7.81 -5.53 -18.26
CA GLN A 70 -6.90 -4.40 -18.23
C GLN A 70 -6.08 -4.36 -19.52
N PHE A 71 -5.76 -3.15 -20.00
CA PHE A 71 -5.01 -2.95 -21.24
C PHE A 71 -4.03 -1.77 -21.12
N LYS A 72 -2.96 -1.80 -21.92
CA LYS A 72 -2.04 -0.68 -22.13
C LYS A 72 -1.99 -0.31 -23.61
N SER A 73 -1.89 0.98 -23.92
CA SER A 73 -1.67 1.49 -25.28
C SER A 73 -0.56 2.52 -25.29
N GLN A 74 0.18 2.59 -26.40
CA GLN A 74 0.94 3.79 -26.74
C GLN A 74 -0.04 4.80 -27.35
N VAL A 75 0.02 6.04 -26.85
CA VAL A 75 -0.81 7.17 -27.26
C VAL A 75 0.05 8.24 -27.91
#